data_AF-A0A1F4EVV9-F1
#
_entry.id   AF-A0A1F4EVV9-F1
#
_cell.length_a   1.000
_cell.length_b   1.000
_cell.length_c   1.000
_cell.angle_alpha   90.00
_cell.angle_beta   90.00
_cell.angle_gamma   90.00
#
_symmetry.space_group_name_H-M   'P 1'
#
loop_
_entity.id
_entity.type
_entity.pdbx_description
1 polymer ?
#
loop_
_entity_poly.entity_id
_entity_poly.type
_entity_poly.pdbx_seq_one_letter_code
_entity_poly.pdbx_strand_id
1 'polypeptide(L)'
;MTSSAEFARARSLSEQRVRQLLAAGKIPDAIRIGARWAIPADAAIRRAPAGRPPFRRESVLKQAARACEAALARAGVRALVVGSLAYGGVRPESDLDLLIVSYPGKKWSEVASAATEAARPYGVPVDVIFADTLPPAVRKAMLKDARRAGQL
;
A
#
# COMPACT_ATOMS: atom_id res chain seq x y z
N MET A 1 -6.45 -21.92 -26.35
CA MET A 1 -5.85 -21.50 -25.06
C MET A 1 -4.41 -21.10 -25.33
N THR A 2 -3.98 -19.94 -24.88
CA THR A 2 -2.65 -19.37 -25.04
C THR A 2 -1.91 -19.32 -23.71
N SER A 3 -0.58 -19.37 -23.76
CA SER A 3 0.27 -19.11 -22.60
C SER A 3 0.24 -17.63 -22.18
N SER A 4 0.73 -17.33 -20.98
CA SER A 4 0.89 -15.93 -20.51
C SER A 4 1.78 -15.09 -21.43
N ALA A 5 2.83 -15.67 -22.02
CA ALA A 5 3.74 -14.99 -22.93
C ALA A 5 3.11 -14.71 -24.30
N GLU A 6 2.30 -15.64 -24.83
CA GLU A 6 1.57 -15.44 -26.07
C GLU A 6 0.44 -14.42 -25.91
N PHE A 7 -0.31 -14.51 -24.82
CA PHE A 7 -1.34 -13.53 -24.49
C PHE A 7 -0.74 -12.12 -24.31
N ALA A 8 0.45 -12.03 -23.71
CA ALA A 8 1.19 -10.78 -23.57
C ALA A 8 1.53 -10.18 -24.94
N ARG A 9 2.09 -10.97 -25.86
CA ARG A 9 2.41 -10.53 -27.23
C ARG A 9 1.16 -10.08 -28.00
N ALA A 10 0.10 -10.87 -27.97
CA ALA A 10 -1.15 -10.56 -28.67
C ALA A 10 -1.81 -9.26 -28.17
N ARG A 11 -1.60 -8.88 -26.90
CA ARG A 11 -2.15 -7.66 -26.29
C ARG A 11 -1.14 -6.53 -26.15
N SER A 12 0.07 -6.67 -26.69
CA SER A 12 1.17 -5.70 -26.54
C SER A 12 1.47 -5.34 -25.07
N LEU A 13 1.44 -6.34 -24.19
CA LEU A 13 1.76 -6.23 -22.76
C LEU A 13 3.06 -6.96 -22.43
N SER A 14 3.68 -6.64 -21.29
CA SER A 14 4.75 -7.47 -20.75
C SER A 14 4.19 -8.74 -20.11
N GLU A 15 4.96 -9.82 -20.11
CA GLU A 15 4.54 -11.07 -19.45
C GLU A 15 4.33 -10.87 -17.94
N GLN A 16 5.17 -10.06 -17.30
CA GLN A 16 5.01 -9.66 -15.89
C GLN A 16 3.66 -8.96 -15.66
N ARG A 17 3.23 -8.08 -16.58
CA ARG A 17 1.94 -7.42 -16.50
C ARG A 17 0.78 -8.40 -16.64
N VAL A 18 0.89 -9.39 -17.53
CA VAL A 18 -0.11 -10.47 -17.66
C VAL A 18 -0.19 -11.30 -16.38
N ARG A 19 0.95 -11.67 -15.78
CA ARG A 19 1.00 -12.38 -14.49
C ARG A 19 0.34 -11.58 -13.36
N GLN A 20 0.54 -10.26 -13.31
CA GLN A 20 -0.15 -9.39 -12.35
C GLN A 20 -1.68 -9.39 -12.57
N LEU A 21 -2.14 -9.35 -13.82
CA LEU A 21 -3.57 -9.36 -14.14
C LEU A 21 -4.23 -10.70 -13.78
N LEU A 22 -3.52 -11.83 -13.98
CA LEU A 22 -3.96 -13.16 -13.56
C LEU A 22 -4.04 -13.26 -12.03
N ALA A 23 -3.00 -12.82 -11.33
CA ALA A 23 -2.98 -12.80 -9.86
C ALA A 23 -4.09 -11.90 -9.28
N ALA A 24 -4.46 -10.83 -9.99
CA ALA A 24 -5.55 -9.93 -9.62
C ALA A 24 -6.94 -10.41 -10.10
N GLY A 25 -7.05 -11.60 -10.70
CA GLY A 25 -8.33 -12.14 -11.20
C GLY A 25 -8.97 -11.33 -12.34
N LYS A 26 -8.19 -10.51 -13.05
CA LYS A 26 -8.68 -9.59 -14.10
C LYS A 26 -8.77 -10.22 -15.48
N ILE A 27 -8.30 -11.46 -15.65
CA ILE A 27 -8.46 -12.21 -16.89
C ILE A 27 -9.42 -13.36 -16.54
N PRO A 28 -10.71 -13.23 -16.92
CA PRO A 28 -11.70 -14.25 -16.66
C PRO A 28 -11.35 -15.53 -17.42
N ASP A 29 -11.81 -16.65 -16.89
CA ASP A 29 -11.69 -17.97 -17.50
C ASP A 29 -10.23 -18.43 -17.73
N ALA A 30 -9.27 -17.74 -17.13
CA ALA A 30 -7.89 -18.21 -17.05
C ALA A 30 -7.81 -19.37 -16.05
N ILE A 31 -7.32 -20.51 -16.52
CA ILE A 31 -7.20 -21.73 -15.73
C ILE A 31 -5.73 -21.95 -15.42
N ARG A 32 -5.43 -22.23 -14.15
CA ARG A 32 -4.10 -22.65 -13.74
C ARG A 32 -3.96 -24.15 -13.92
N ILE A 33 -3.05 -24.57 -14.80
CA ILE A 33 -2.72 -25.97 -15.06
C ILE A 33 -1.28 -26.20 -14.55
N GLY A 34 -1.17 -26.73 -13.33
CA GLY A 34 0.12 -26.87 -12.65
C GLY A 34 0.82 -25.53 -12.41
N ALA A 35 2.04 -25.39 -12.95
CA ALA A 35 2.84 -24.16 -12.86
C ALA A 35 2.52 -23.13 -13.96
N ARG A 36 1.61 -23.43 -14.90
CA ARG A 36 1.34 -22.60 -16.07
C ARG A 36 -0.10 -22.10 -16.08
N TRP A 37 -0.31 -20.97 -16.72
CA TRP A 37 -1.64 -20.41 -16.98
C TRP A 37 -2.08 -20.72 -18.40
N ALA A 38 -3.26 -21.29 -18.54
CA ALA A 38 -3.98 -21.42 -19.80
C ALA A 38 -5.01 -20.30 -19.87
N ILE A 39 -4.85 -19.41 -20.84
CA ILE A 39 -5.67 -18.21 -21.01
C ILE A 39 -6.44 -18.34 -22.33
N PRO A 40 -7.77 -18.13 -22.38
CA PRO A 40 -8.47 -18.04 -23.66
C PRO A 40 -7.88 -16.92 -24.52
N ALA A 41 -7.68 -17.16 -25.82
CA ALA A 41 -7.00 -16.19 -26.70
C ALA A 41 -7.81 -14.88 -26.83
N ASP A 42 -9.13 -15.03 -26.78
CA ASP A 42 -10.15 -13.98 -26.82
C ASP A 42 -10.46 -13.39 -25.45
N ALA A 43 -9.89 -13.91 -24.36
CA ALA A 43 -10.20 -13.48 -22.99
C ALA A 43 -10.12 -11.95 -22.86
N ALA A 44 -11.24 -11.35 -22.51
CA ALA A 44 -11.31 -9.92 -22.27
C ALA A 44 -10.62 -9.63 -20.94
N ILE A 45 -9.61 -8.76 -20.94
CA ILE A 45 -9.08 -8.23 -19.68
C ILE A 45 -10.21 -7.40 -19.06
N ARG A 46 -10.77 -7.87 -17.94
CA ARG A 46 -11.75 -7.13 -17.15
C ARG A 46 -11.09 -5.82 -16.73
N ARG A 47 -11.43 -4.78 -17.47
CA ARG A 47 -11.20 -3.42 -17.04
C ARG A 47 -12.17 -3.20 -15.90
N ALA A 48 -11.65 -2.94 -14.71
CA ALA A 48 -12.46 -2.22 -13.74
C ALA A 48 -13.03 -0.99 -14.45
N PRO A 49 -14.28 -0.56 -14.17
CA PRO A 49 -14.80 0.68 -14.74
C PRO A 49 -13.72 1.76 -14.55
N ALA A 50 -13.56 2.62 -15.56
CA ALA A 50 -12.59 3.70 -15.58
C ALA A 50 -12.91 4.70 -14.45
N GLY A 51 -12.60 4.33 -13.21
CA GLY A 51 -12.49 5.22 -12.09
C GLY A 51 -11.19 6.00 -12.29
N ARG A 52 -11.36 7.30 -12.52
CA ARG A 52 -10.43 8.41 -12.27
C ARG A 52 -9.11 8.00 -11.56
N PRO A 53 -7.94 8.44 -12.05
CA PRO A 53 -6.64 7.78 -11.88
C PRO A 53 -6.18 7.59 -10.41
N PRO A 54 -5.18 6.70 -10.15
CA PRO A 54 -4.63 6.34 -8.84
C PRO A 54 -4.18 7.52 -7.95
N PHE A 55 -4.03 8.72 -8.53
CA PHE A 55 -3.72 9.96 -7.84
C PHE A 55 -4.66 10.29 -6.67
N ARG A 56 -5.92 9.82 -6.63
CA ARG A 56 -6.78 10.07 -5.46
C ARG A 56 -6.34 9.31 -4.21
N ARG A 57 -6.08 8.00 -4.29
CA ARG A 57 -5.76 7.24 -3.06
C ARG A 57 -4.40 7.63 -2.52
N GLU A 58 -3.40 7.76 -3.39
CA GLU A 58 -2.08 8.24 -2.98
C GLU A 58 -2.13 9.66 -2.40
N SER A 59 -2.82 10.61 -3.04
CA SER A 59 -2.93 11.96 -2.50
C SER A 59 -3.72 12.03 -1.18
N VAL A 60 -4.75 11.20 -1.03
CA VAL A 60 -5.51 11.06 0.24
C VAL A 60 -4.61 10.47 1.33
N LEU A 61 -3.84 9.43 1.02
CA LEU A 61 -2.88 8.84 1.95
C LEU A 61 -1.77 9.83 2.34
N LYS A 62 -1.25 10.63 1.40
CA LYS A 62 -0.27 11.69 1.71
C LYS A 62 -0.85 12.77 2.62
N GLN A 63 -2.09 13.19 2.40
CA GLN A 63 -2.76 14.17 3.26
C GLN A 63 -3.03 13.59 4.65
N ALA A 64 -3.52 12.36 4.74
CA ALA A 64 -3.70 11.65 6.00
C ALA A 64 -2.36 11.50 6.75
N ALA A 65 -1.30 11.10 6.06
CA ALA A 65 0.04 10.99 6.64
C ALA A 65 0.54 12.31 7.23
N ARG A 66 0.35 13.42 6.52
CA ARG A 66 0.72 14.77 7.01
C ARG A 66 -0.11 15.19 8.21
N ALA A 67 -1.42 14.90 8.20
CA ALA A 67 -2.30 15.17 9.33
C ALA A 67 -1.90 14.36 10.58
N CYS A 68 -1.61 13.07 10.41
CA CYS A 68 -1.15 12.20 11.48
C CYS A 68 0.21 12.66 12.03
N GLU A 69 1.19 12.91 11.16
CA GLU A 69 2.52 13.40 11.57
C GLU A 69 2.39 14.71 12.38
N ALA A 70 1.57 15.67 11.91
CA ALA A 70 1.35 16.93 12.63
C ALA A 70 0.61 16.75 13.97
N ALA A 71 -0.41 15.88 14.03
CA ALA A 71 -1.14 15.60 15.27
C ALA A 71 -0.24 14.92 16.32
N LEU A 72 0.53 13.91 15.89
CA LEU A 72 1.46 13.19 16.76
C LEU A 72 2.62 14.08 17.22
N ALA A 73 3.17 14.92 16.33
CA ALA A 73 4.22 15.87 16.68
C ALA A 73 3.77 16.86 17.76
N ARG A 74 2.53 17.38 17.69
CA ARG A 74 1.95 18.23 18.74
C ARG A 74 1.85 17.54 20.09
N ALA A 75 1.73 16.22 20.11
CA ALA A 75 1.72 15.40 21.32
C ALA A 75 3.12 14.97 21.79
N GLY A 76 4.20 15.45 21.14
CA GLY A 76 5.58 15.05 21.41
C GLY A 76 5.95 13.67 20.86
N VAL A 77 5.10 13.09 20.02
CA VAL A 77 5.29 11.75 19.43
C VAL A 77 5.96 11.90 18.06
N ARG A 78 7.06 11.18 17.86
CA ARG A 78 7.75 11.12 16.58
C ARG A 78 7.26 9.88 15.81
N ALA A 79 6.63 10.13 14.67
CA ALA A 79 6.15 9.11 13.74
C ALA A 79 6.82 9.26 12.37
N LEU A 80 6.96 8.16 11.66
CA LEU A 80 7.41 8.10 10.26
C LEU A 80 6.45 7.24 9.45
N VAL A 81 6.33 7.50 8.16
CA VAL A 81 5.55 6.67 7.23
C VAL A 81 6.40 5.51 6.76
N VAL A 82 5.82 4.31 6.74
CA VAL A 82 6.41 3.10 6.16
C VAL A 82 5.44 2.47 5.15
N GLY A 83 5.75 1.27 4.67
CA GLY A 83 4.83 0.49 3.86
C GLY A 83 4.52 1.09 2.50
N SER A 84 3.33 0.78 1.98
CA SER A 84 2.99 0.99 0.56
C SER A 84 3.14 2.45 0.10
N LEU A 85 2.84 3.40 0.99
CA LEU A 85 3.00 4.82 0.72
C LEU A 85 4.47 5.26 0.64
N ALA A 86 5.33 4.75 1.52
CA ALA A 86 6.76 5.08 1.52
C ALA A 86 7.52 4.52 0.31
N TYR A 87 7.08 3.37 -0.22
CA TYR A 87 7.70 2.71 -1.38
C TYR A 87 7.13 3.13 -2.74
N GLY A 88 6.10 3.99 -2.77
CA GLY A 88 5.40 4.34 -4.02
C GLY A 88 4.56 3.18 -4.61
N GLY A 89 4.17 2.22 -3.76
CA GLY A 89 3.41 1.02 -4.12
C GLY A 89 1.92 1.08 -3.75
N VAL A 90 1.33 2.27 -3.70
CA VAL A 90 -0.06 2.49 -3.25
C VAL A 90 -1.06 1.75 -4.13
N ARG A 91 -2.01 1.07 -3.47
CA ARG A 91 -3.15 0.37 -4.07
C ARG A 91 -4.46 1.02 -3.63
N PRO A 92 -5.57 0.80 -4.34
CA PRO A 92 -6.89 1.33 -3.93
C PRO A 92 -7.27 1.01 -2.47
N GLU A 93 -6.89 -0.17 -2.00
CA GLU A 93 -7.13 -0.71 -0.67
C GLU A 93 -6.06 -0.35 0.37
N SER A 94 -4.96 0.30 -0.03
CA SER A 94 -3.86 0.63 0.88
C SER A 94 -4.31 1.45 2.08
N ASP A 95 -3.89 1.02 3.26
CA ASP A 95 -3.89 1.72 4.54
C ASP A 95 -2.68 2.66 4.67
N LEU A 96 -2.61 3.35 5.81
CA LEU A 96 -1.49 4.19 6.21
C LEU A 96 -0.70 3.51 7.33
N ASP A 97 0.49 3.00 7.01
CA ASP A 97 1.41 2.46 7.99
C ASP A 97 2.27 3.55 8.64
N LEU A 98 2.21 3.66 9.97
CA LEU A 98 3.01 4.58 10.77
C LEU A 98 3.96 3.82 11.70
N LEU A 99 5.26 4.13 11.58
CA LEU A 99 6.28 3.69 12.52
C LEU A 99 6.50 4.76 13.59
N ILE A 100 6.11 4.45 14.83
CA ILE A 100 6.32 5.30 15.99
C ILE A 100 7.71 5.07 16.55
N VAL A 101 8.57 6.08 16.47
CA VAL A 101 9.98 5.97 16.88
C VAL A 101 10.26 6.56 18.26
N SER A 102 9.37 7.41 18.78
CA SER A 102 9.46 7.97 20.13
C SER A 102 8.09 8.49 20.58
N TYR A 103 7.70 8.24 21.82
CA TYR A 103 6.39 8.61 22.37
C TYR A 103 6.46 8.82 23.91
N PRO A 104 7.32 9.75 24.38
CA PRO A 104 7.61 9.90 25.80
C PRO A 104 6.36 10.27 26.61
N GLY A 105 6.12 9.57 27.72
CA GLY A 105 5.00 9.84 28.62
C GLY A 105 3.62 9.57 28.02
N LYS A 106 3.53 8.78 26.95
CA LYS A 106 2.27 8.39 26.29
C LYS A 106 2.08 6.88 26.31
N LYS A 107 0.84 6.44 26.44
CA LYS A 107 0.43 5.04 26.23
C LYS A 107 0.25 4.77 24.73
N TRP A 108 0.43 3.51 24.34
CA TRP A 108 0.19 3.07 22.96
C TRP A 108 -1.21 3.40 22.47
N SER A 109 -2.22 3.24 23.33
CA SER A 109 -3.61 3.56 23.00
C SER A 109 -3.83 5.05 22.71
N GLU A 110 -3.15 5.95 23.44
CA GLU A 110 -3.23 7.40 23.19
C GLU A 110 -2.61 7.76 21.84
N VAL A 111 -1.45 7.15 21.52
CA VAL A 111 -0.77 7.34 20.23
C VAL A 111 -1.63 6.83 19.07
N ALA A 112 -2.16 5.61 19.20
CA ALA A 112 -3.01 4.99 18.18
C ALA A 112 -4.33 5.76 17.98
N SER A 113 -4.96 6.21 19.08
CA SER A 113 -6.17 7.03 19.01
C SER A 113 -5.90 8.36 18.31
N ALA A 114 -4.81 9.06 18.67
CA ALA A 114 -4.45 10.32 18.02
C ALA A 114 -4.19 10.18 16.51
N ALA A 115 -3.54 9.10 16.10
CA ALA A 115 -3.31 8.80 14.68
C ALA A 115 -4.61 8.50 13.93
N THR A 116 -5.48 7.64 14.50
CA THR A 116 -6.78 7.30 13.91
C THR A 116 -7.70 8.50 13.80
N GLU A 117 -7.79 9.35 14.84
CA GLU A 117 -8.59 10.58 14.83
C GLU A 117 -8.10 11.56 13.77
N ALA A 118 -6.77 11.70 13.59
CA ALA A 118 -6.19 12.56 12.57
C ALA A 118 -6.46 12.06 11.14
N ALA A 119 -6.54 10.75 10.93
CA ALA A 119 -6.84 10.14 9.63
C ALA A 119 -8.34 10.03 9.32
N ARG A 120 -9.22 10.12 10.33
CA ARG A 120 -10.68 9.98 10.18
C ARG A 120 -11.28 10.85 9.06
N PRO A 121 -10.93 12.15 8.91
CA PRO A 121 -11.48 12.99 7.84
C PRO A 121 -11.18 12.48 6.42
N TYR A 122 -10.15 11.64 6.28
CA TYR A 122 -9.69 11.10 5.01
C TYR A 122 -10.25 9.70 4.70
N GLY A 123 -10.97 9.07 5.65
CA GLY A 123 -11.48 7.70 5.49
C GLY A 123 -10.36 6.68 5.26
N VAL A 124 -9.20 6.89 5.89
CA VAL A 124 -8.01 6.04 5.76
C VAL A 124 -7.84 5.21 7.02
N PRO A 125 -7.76 3.87 6.92
CA PRO A 125 -7.31 3.02 8.02
C PRO A 125 -5.83 3.30 8.34
N VAL A 126 -5.47 3.30 9.62
CA VAL A 126 -4.11 3.57 10.08
C VAL A 126 -3.59 2.38 10.88
N ASP A 127 -2.44 1.86 10.45
CA ASP A 127 -1.72 0.81 11.15
C ASP A 127 -0.54 1.44 11.90
N VAL A 128 -0.54 1.30 13.22
CA VAL A 128 0.45 1.92 14.11
C VAL A 128 1.41 0.86 14.64
N ILE A 129 2.68 1.00 14.30
CA ILE A 129 3.76 0.08 14.64
C ILE A 129 4.73 0.80 15.58
N PHE A 130 4.96 0.24 16.76
CA PHE A 130 5.88 0.81 17.74
C PHE A 130 7.28 0.25 17.54
N ALA A 131 8.25 1.13 17.26
CA ALA A 131 9.58 0.69 16.85
C ALA A 131 10.34 -0.09 17.93
N ASP A 132 9.98 0.08 19.20
CA ASP A 132 10.58 -0.61 20.36
C ASP A 132 10.01 -2.00 20.62
N THR A 133 8.89 -2.37 19.98
CA THR A 133 8.36 -3.74 20.03
C THR A 133 8.94 -4.63 18.93
N LEU A 134 9.65 -4.04 17.96
CA LEU A 134 10.22 -4.75 16.83
C LEU A 134 11.57 -5.38 17.19
N PRO A 135 11.85 -6.61 16.69
CA PRO A 135 13.19 -7.18 16.73
C PRO A 135 14.22 -6.22 16.10
N PRO A 136 15.46 -6.11 16.63
CA PRO A 136 16.43 -5.12 16.17
C PRO A 136 16.69 -5.10 14.66
N ALA A 137 16.73 -6.28 14.03
CA ALA A 137 16.90 -6.41 12.58
C ALA A 137 15.72 -5.82 11.79
N VAL A 138 14.48 -6.12 12.22
CA VAL A 138 13.25 -5.61 11.61
C VAL A 138 13.16 -4.10 11.80
N ARG A 139 13.41 -3.61 13.03
CA ARG A 139 13.47 -2.18 13.35
C ARG A 139 14.43 -1.43 12.43
N LYS A 140 15.66 -1.96 12.26
CA LYS A 140 16.68 -1.36 11.39
C LYS A 140 16.23 -1.30 9.94
N ALA A 141 15.61 -2.37 9.43
CA ALA A 141 15.07 -2.42 8.07
C ALA A 141 13.96 -1.38 7.88
N MET A 142 12.95 -1.36 8.77
CA MET A 142 11.84 -0.40 8.68
C MET A 142 12.32 1.05 8.76
N LEU A 143 13.29 1.36 9.64
CA LEU A 143 13.85 2.71 9.76
C LEU A 143 14.60 3.18 8.50
N LYS A 144 15.22 2.27 7.75
CA LYS A 144 15.91 2.60 6.48
C LYS A 144 14.91 3.08 5.42
N ASP A 145 13.75 2.47 5.42
CA ASP A 145 12.73 2.71 4.40
C ASP A 145 11.68 3.74 4.84
N ALA A 146 11.65 4.07 6.12
CA ALA A 146 10.78 5.08 6.69
C ALA A 146 11.04 6.48 6.08
N ARG A 147 9.96 7.25 5.93
CA ARG A 147 9.98 8.62 5.39
C ARG A 147 9.18 9.56 6.30
N ARG A 148 9.56 10.84 6.34
CA ARG A 148 8.66 11.87 6.91
C ARG A 148 7.51 12.12 5.95
N ALA A 149 6.32 12.44 6.45
CA ALA A 149 5.18 12.66 5.57
C ALA A 149 5.36 13.91 4.68
N GLY A 150 6.12 14.90 5.15
CA GLY A 150 6.53 16.05 4.35
C GLY A 150 7.48 15.74 3.18
N GLN A 151 8.09 14.54 3.15
CA GLN A 151 9.03 14.09 2.10
C GLN A 151 8.37 13.17 1.06
N LEU A 152 7.04 12.96 1.15
CA LEU A 152 6.22 12.13 0.26
C LEU A 152 5.41 12.98 -0.73
#